data_AF-A0A225VI37-F1
#
_entry.id   AF-A0A225VI37-F1
#
_cell.length_a   1.000
_cell.length_b   1.000
_cell.length_c   1.000
_cell.angle_alpha   90.00
_cell.angle_beta   90.00
_cell.angle_gamma   90.00
#
_symmetry.space_group_name_H-M   'P 1'
#
loop_
_entity.id
_entity.type
_entity.pdbx_description
1 polymer ?
#
loop_
_entity_poly.entity_id
_entity_poly.type
_entity_poly.pdbx_seq_one_letter_code
_entity_poly.pdbx_strand_id
1 'polypeptide(L)'
;MEQHLFHVLENSDDDTLADVIPTARDNIKLKALHEDLKKLESVNKKLHSQTRWLHDVRSLFDHVIKHFPGTTACLSPTASLVKFPHFENAVVKLLSGKQSKLSRSERAAVAKLLLPMDCKPTSRQRSAPLPRPRWPMTSLLQAVGT
;
A
#
# COMPACT_ATOMS: atom_id res chain seq x y z
N MET A 1 -1.73 -4.76 29.52
CA MET A 1 -0.26 -4.85 29.57
C MET A 1 0.23 -4.85 31.01
N GLU A 2 -0.27 -3.95 31.86
CA GLU A 2 0.04 -3.90 33.31
C GLU A 2 -0.16 -5.24 34.02
N GLN A 3 -1.28 -5.95 33.80
CA GLN A 3 -1.58 -7.18 34.53
C GLN A 3 -0.66 -8.38 34.22
N HIS A 4 -0.04 -8.43 33.03
CA HIS A 4 0.94 -9.48 32.72
C HIS A 4 2.30 -9.19 33.35
N LEU A 5 2.64 -7.91 33.54
CA LEU A 5 3.87 -7.50 34.20
C LEU A 5 3.84 -7.94 35.67
N PHE A 6 2.72 -7.69 36.36
CA PHE A 6 2.55 -8.06 37.78
C PHE A 6 2.69 -9.57 38.03
N HIS A 7 2.17 -10.43 37.15
CA HIS A 7 2.24 -11.88 37.33
C HIS A 7 3.65 -12.47 37.10
N VAL A 8 4.47 -11.83 36.28
CA VAL A 8 5.87 -12.23 36.06
C VAL A 8 6.75 -11.84 37.24
N LEU A 9 6.46 -10.70 37.87
CA LEU A 9 7.18 -10.21 39.05
C LEU A 9 6.90 -11.06 40.30
N GLU A 10 5.70 -11.63 40.42
CA GLU A 10 5.27 -12.38 41.61
C GLU A 10 5.83 -13.82 41.68
N ASN A 11 6.31 -14.36 40.56
CA ASN A 11 6.80 -15.75 40.45
C ASN A 11 8.33 -15.87 40.25
N SER A 12 9.08 -14.78 40.37
CA SER A 12 10.53 -14.74 40.13
C SER A 12 11.28 -14.49 41.44
N ASP A 13 12.42 -15.18 41.65
CA ASP A 13 13.27 -14.95 42.82
C ASP A 13 13.84 -13.51 42.79
N ASP A 14 13.87 -12.84 43.96
CA ASP A 14 14.24 -11.41 44.09
C ASP A 14 15.64 -11.09 43.52
N ASP A 15 16.60 -12.01 43.69
CA ASP A 15 17.95 -11.88 43.15
C ASP A 15 17.98 -11.92 41.61
N THR A 16 17.12 -12.73 40.99
CA THR A 16 16.99 -12.79 39.51
C THR A 16 16.17 -11.62 38.96
N LEU A 17 15.36 -11.01 39.82
CA LEU A 17 14.49 -9.91 39.46
C LEU A 17 15.27 -8.60 39.28
N ALA A 18 16.29 -8.37 40.11
CA ALA A 18 17.15 -7.19 40.02
C ALA A 18 17.84 -7.04 38.64
N ASP A 19 18.20 -8.15 38.00
CA ASP A 19 18.86 -8.16 36.69
C ASP A 19 17.91 -7.86 35.51
N VAL A 20 16.60 -8.03 35.70
CA VAL A 20 15.59 -7.84 34.64
C VAL A 20 14.79 -6.54 34.78
N ILE A 21 14.90 -5.84 35.92
CA ILE A 21 14.27 -4.53 36.11
C ILE A 21 15.00 -3.49 35.24
N PRO A 22 14.33 -2.89 34.23
CA PRO A 22 14.97 -1.88 33.41
C PRO A 22 15.30 -0.65 34.26
N THR A 23 16.49 -0.09 34.08
CA THR A 23 16.85 1.17 34.75
C THR A 23 15.89 2.30 34.32
N ALA A 24 15.85 3.39 35.09
CA ALA A 24 15.07 4.57 34.69
C ALA A 24 15.44 5.07 33.28
N ARG A 25 16.73 4.97 32.91
CA ARG A 25 17.22 5.33 31.58
C ARG A 25 16.69 4.37 30.50
N ASP A 26 16.65 3.08 30.79
CA ASP A 26 16.15 2.08 29.84
C ASP A 26 14.65 2.21 29.65
N ASN A 27 13.90 2.50 30.72
CA ASN A 27 12.48 2.82 30.64
C ASN A 27 12.20 4.04 29.73
N ILE A 28 13.03 5.09 29.79
CA ILE A 28 12.90 6.26 28.89
C ILE A 28 13.14 5.83 27.43
N LYS A 29 14.20 5.05 27.17
CA LYS A 29 14.50 4.55 25.81
C LYS A 29 13.39 3.64 25.29
N LEU A 30 12.86 2.75 26.13
CA LEU A 30 11.80 1.81 25.78
C LEU A 30 10.51 2.55 25.42
N LYS A 31 10.15 3.59 26.19
CA LYS A 31 9.00 4.46 25.86
C LYS A 31 9.19 5.14 24.51
N ALA A 32 10.36 5.70 24.24
CA ALA A 32 10.66 6.32 22.94
C ALA A 32 10.55 5.31 21.79
N LEU A 33 11.16 4.12 21.94
CA LEU A 33 11.09 3.03 20.96
C LEU A 33 9.64 2.58 20.73
N HIS A 34 8.84 2.45 21.79
CA HIS A 34 7.45 2.05 21.68
C HIS A 34 6.61 3.04 20.86
N GLU A 35 6.84 4.35 21.05
CA GLU A 35 6.17 5.37 20.24
C GLU A 35 6.60 5.33 18.77
N ASP A 36 7.86 5.00 18.49
CA ASP A 36 8.34 4.81 17.13
C ASP A 36 7.75 3.56 16.47
N LEU A 37 7.64 2.46 17.21
CA LEU A 37 6.98 1.24 16.74
C LEU A 37 5.50 1.46 16.44
N LYS A 38 4.78 2.25 17.24
CA LYS A 38 3.38 2.64 16.94
C LYS A 38 3.25 3.40 15.62
N LYS A 39 4.15 4.33 15.33
CA LYS A 39 4.15 5.07 14.05
C LYS A 39 4.35 4.11 12.89
N LEU A 40 5.32 3.20 13.01
CA LEU A 40 5.64 2.22 11.97
C LEU A 40 4.48 1.22 11.78
N GLU A 41 3.86 0.77 12.86
CA GLU A 41 2.67 -0.08 12.84
C GLU A 41 1.52 0.61 12.10
N SER A 42 1.27 1.89 12.38
CA SER A 42 0.24 2.68 11.69
C SER A 42 0.48 2.75 10.17
N VAL A 43 1.73 3.02 9.76
CA VAL A 43 2.10 3.00 8.34
C VAL A 43 1.90 1.62 7.74
N ASN A 44 2.31 0.57 8.45
CA ASN A 44 2.22 -0.80 7.97
C ASN A 44 0.75 -1.24 7.78
N LYS A 45 -0.14 -0.91 8.73
CA LYS A 45 -1.59 -1.14 8.62
C LYS A 45 -2.18 -0.40 7.42
N LYS A 46 -1.78 0.86 7.22
CA LYS A 46 -2.20 1.66 6.06
C LYS A 46 -1.71 1.05 4.73
N LEU A 47 -0.51 0.47 4.71
CA LEU A 47 0.05 -0.15 3.50
C LEU A 47 -0.67 -1.46 3.15
N HIS A 48 -1.02 -2.26 4.15
CA HIS A 48 -1.73 -3.54 3.99
C HIS A 48 -3.25 -3.41 3.71
N SER A 49 -3.80 -2.20 3.70
CA SER A 49 -5.21 -2.00 3.31
C SER A 49 -5.43 -2.31 1.82
N GLN A 50 -6.60 -2.87 1.48
CA GLN A 50 -6.88 -3.53 0.18
C GLN A 50 -6.67 -2.67 -1.09
N THR A 51 -6.75 -1.35 -1.00
CA THR A 51 -6.63 -0.49 -2.18
C THR A 51 -5.78 0.73 -1.85
N ARG A 52 -4.55 0.76 -2.38
CA ARG A 52 -3.68 1.93 -2.25
C ARG A 52 -3.04 2.26 -3.59
N TRP A 53 -3.24 3.49 -4.04
CA TRP A 53 -2.63 3.97 -5.26
C TRP A 53 -1.13 4.15 -5.03
N LEU A 54 -0.31 4.05 -6.10
CA LEU A 54 1.14 4.19 -5.96
C LEU A 54 1.55 5.54 -5.34
N HIS A 55 0.76 6.60 -5.59
CA HIS A 55 0.97 7.91 -4.97
C HIS A 55 0.82 7.89 -3.44
N ASP A 56 -0.18 7.18 -2.93
CA ASP A 56 -0.45 7.03 -1.50
C ASP A 56 0.63 6.20 -0.81
N VAL A 57 1.12 5.14 -1.48
CA VAL A 57 2.24 4.32 -0.99
C VAL A 57 3.50 5.17 -0.90
N ARG A 58 3.78 6.00 -1.92
CA ARG A 58 4.97 6.86 -1.90
C ARG A 58 4.91 7.90 -0.79
N SER A 59 3.75 8.50 -0.56
CA SER A 59 3.51 9.43 0.56
C SER A 59 3.76 8.78 1.92
N LEU A 60 3.35 7.51 2.11
CA LEU A 60 3.66 6.76 3.32
C LEU A 60 5.17 6.53 3.49
N PHE A 61 5.88 6.17 2.42
CA PHE A 61 7.33 5.98 2.48
C PHE A 61 8.08 7.28 2.77
N ASP A 62 7.68 8.40 2.16
CA ASP A 62 8.25 9.72 2.46
C ASP A 62 8.04 10.09 3.93
N HIS A 63 6.88 9.74 4.50
CA HIS A 63 6.62 9.92 5.92
C HIS A 63 7.54 9.06 6.80
N VAL A 64 7.77 7.79 6.44
CA VAL A 64 8.73 6.92 7.15
C VAL A 64 10.14 7.48 7.06
N ILE A 65 10.59 7.91 5.89
CA ILE A 65 11.93 8.49 5.70
C ILE A 65 12.12 9.74 6.56
N LYS A 66 11.09 10.60 6.64
CA LYS A 66 11.13 11.80 7.48
C LYS A 66 11.33 11.48 8.96
N HIS A 67 10.70 10.43 9.46
CA HIS A 67 10.81 10.01 10.86
C HIS A 67 12.01 9.11 11.13
N PHE A 68 12.45 8.34 10.14
CA PHE A 68 13.53 7.37 10.22
C PHE A 68 14.48 7.51 9.02
N PRO A 69 15.37 8.52 9.02
CA PRO A 69 16.22 8.83 7.87
C PRO A 69 17.10 7.67 7.38
N GLY A 70 17.46 6.74 8.27
CA GLY A 70 18.23 5.53 7.93
C GLY A 70 17.52 4.59 6.94
N THR A 71 16.21 4.74 6.73
CA THR A 71 15.41 3.93 5.79
C THR A 71 15.50 4.41 4.34
N THR A 72 16.12 5.58 4.09
CA THR A 72 16.20 6.20 2.76
C THR A 72 16.77 5.26 1.69
N ALA A 73 17.81 4.49 2.04
CA ALA A 73 18.46 3.57 1.11
C ALA A 73 17.52 2.49 0.55
N CYS A 74 16.44 2.18 1.27
CA CYS A 74 15.47 1.15 0.90
C CYS A 74 14.15 1.73 0.36
N LEU A 75 13.72 2.88 0.86
CA LEU A 75 12.37 3.43 0.61
C LEU A 75 12.34 4.60 -0.37
N SER A 76 13.51 5.19 -0.68
CA SER A 76 13.60 6.30 -1.64
C SER A 76 12.98 5.93 -3.00
N PRO A 77 12.37 6.89 -3.73
CA PRO A 77 11.92 6.66 -5.11
C PRO A 77 13.00 6.18 -6.08
N THR A 78 14.28 6.37 -5.72
CA THR A 78 15.46 5.93 -6.49
C THR A 78 16.29 4.88 -5.76
N ALA A 79 15.75 4.26 -4.71
CA ALA A 79 16.42 3.17 -4.00
C ALA A 79 16.69 2.00 -4.96
N SER A 80 17.78 1.26 -4.73
CA SER A 80 18.17 0.10 -5.56
C SER A 80 17.14 -1.02 -5.58
N LEU A 81 16.27 -1.08 -4.57
CA LEU A 81 15.15 -2.03 -4.50
C LEU A 81 14.03 -1.69 -5.50
N VAL A 82 13.92 -0.43 -5.94
CA VAL A 82 12.91 0.02 -6.90
C VAL A 82 13.28 -0.48 -8.30
N LYS A 83 12.52 -1.45 -8.82
CA LYS A 83 12.82 -2.10 -10.10
C LYS A 83 12.71 -1.15 -11.29
N PHE A 84 11.71 -0.27 -11.29
CA PHE A 84 11.43 0.63 -12.41
C PHE A 84 11.24 2.08 -11.92
N PRO A 85 12.31 2.75 -11.46
CA PRO A 85 12.18 4.05 -10.80
C PRO A 85 11.56 5.12 -11.70
N HIS A 86 11.89 5.14 -12.99
CA HIS A 86 11.29 6.08 -13.94
C HIS A 86 9.79 5.81 -14.17
N PHE A 87 9.38 4.55 -14.22
CA PHE A 87 7.97 4.19 -14.37
C PHE A 87 7.18 4.58 -13.13
N GLU A 88 7.66 4.20 -11.95
CA GLU A 88 6.98 4.48 -10.68
C GLU A 88 6.85 6.00 -10.43
N ASN A 89 7.93 6.76 -10.66
CA ASN A 89 7.90 8.22 -10.54
C ASN A 89 6.95 8.87 -11.55
N ALA A 90 6.90 8.37 -12.79
CA ALA A 90 5.98 8.85 -13.79
C ALA A 90 4.51 8.63 -13.39
N VAL A 91 4.18 7.43 -12.90
CA VAL A 91 2.83 7.10 -12.41
C VAL A 91 2.46 7.99 -11.22
N VAL A 92 3.34 8.17 -10.24
CA VAL A 92 3.09 9.07 -9.10
C VAL A 92 2.82 10.50 -9.56
N LYS A 93 3.60 11.02 -10.52
CA LYS A 93 3.38 12.36 -11.11
C LYS A 93 2.06 12.47 -11.86
N LEU A 94 1.70 11.45 -12.64
CA LEU A 94 0.43 11.40 -13.37
C LEU A 94 -0.77 11.43 -12.42
N LEU A 95 -0.76 10.58 -11.38
CA LEU A 95 -1.78 10.54 -10.34
C LEU A 95 -1.87 11.83 -9.53
N SER A 96 -0.75 12.57 -9.41
CA SER A 96 -0.71 13.88 -8.77
C SER A 96 -1.13 15.06 -9.68
N GLY A 97 -1.54 14.80 -10.92
CA GLY A 97 -1.86 15.85 -11.91
C GLY A 97 -0.65 16.63 -12.43
N LYS A 98 0.58 16.16 -12.18
CA LYS A 98 1.85 16.85 -12.50
C LYS A 98 2.46 16.35 -13.82
N GLN A 99 1.63 16.13 -14.84
CA GLN A 99 2.05 15.56 -16.13
C GLN A 99 3.08 16.43 -16.86
N SER A 100 3.00 17.75 -16.71
CA SER A 100 3.97 18.69 -17.28
C SER A 100 5.39 18.54 -16.70
N LYS A 101 5.54 17.85 -15.55
CA LYS A 101 6.83 17.62 -14.87
C LYS A 101 7.45 16.25 -15.19
N LEU A 102 6.94 15.54 -16.19
CA LEU A 102 7.49 14.26 -16.62
C LEU A 102 8.78 14.48 -17.42
N SER A 103 9.86 13.85 -16.96
CA SER A 103 11.14 13.80 -17.69
C SER A 103 11.01 12.98 -18.99
N ARG A 104 12.01 13.06 -19.87
CA ARG A 104 12.03 12.24 -21.10
C ARG A 104 11.99 10.75 -20.79
N SER A 105 12.79 10.29 -19.83
CA SER A 105 12.85 8.88 -19.41
C SER A 105 11.54 8.41 -18.77
N GLU A 106 10.91 9.28 -17.97
CA GLU A 106 9.60 9.00 -17.37
C GLU A 106 8.50 8.87 -18.42
N ARG A 107 8.44 9.80 -19.39
CA ARG A 107 7.50 9.73 -20.51
C ARG A 107 7.68 8.45 -21.33
N ALA A 108 8.93 8.08 -21.62
CA ALA A 108 9.22 6.83 -22.32
C ALA A 108 8.76 5.60 -21.53
N ALA A 109 8.91 5.61 -20.20
CA ALA A 109 8.53 4.49 -19.34
C ALA A 109 7.01 4.27 -19.28
N VAL A 110 6.19 5.32 -19.36
CA VAL A 110 4.71 5.22 -19.32
C VAL A 110 4.04 5.33 -20.69
N ALA A 111 4.81 5.43 -21.78
CA ALA A 111 4.27 5.64 -23.13
C ALA A 111 3.21 4.59 -23.53
N LYS A 112 3.40 3.33 -23.11
CA LYS A 112 2.44 2.23 -23.39
C LYS A 112 1.14 2.30 -22.59
N LEU A 113 1.10 3.10 -21.52
CA LEU A 113 -0.11 3.34 -20.72
C LEU A 113 -0.95 4.49 -21.29
N LEU A 114 -0.37 5.32 -22.16
CA LEU A 114 -1.10 6.39 -22.82
C LEU A 114 -1.93 5.76 -23.94
N LEU A 115 -3.23 5.61 -23.71
CA LEU A 115 -4.16 5.36 -24.80
C LEU A 115 -4.15 6.58 -25.73
N PRO A 116 -4.23 6.37 -27.06
CA PRO A 116 -4.51 7.46 -27.97
C PRO A 116 -5.79 8.15 -27.50
N MET A 117 -5.71 9.46 -27.22
CA MET A 117 -6.87 10.26 -26.82
C MET A 117 -7.89 10.44 -27.97
N ASP A 118 -7.64 9.82 -29.13
CA ASP A 118 -8.61 9.66 -30.21
C ASP A 118 -9.48 8.41 -30.01
N CYS A 119 -10.18 8.36 -28.89
CA CYS A 119 -11.45 7.67 -28.88
C CYS A 119 -12.51 8.78 -28.88
N LYS A 120 -12.94 9.20 -30.07
CA LYS A 120 -14.30 9.75 -30.21
C LYS A 120 -15.19 8.79 -29.42
N PRO A 121 -16.16 9.27 -28.61
CA PRO A 121 -17.19 8.38 -28.12
C PRO A 121 -17.83 7.81 -29.39
N THR A 122 -17.45 6.58 -29.75
CA THR A 122 -18.25 5.76 -30.62
C THR A 122 -19.56 5.72 -29.88
N SER A 123 -20.51 6.53 -30.33
CA SER A 123 -21.91 6.27 -30.09
C SER A 123 -22.01 4.76 -30.25
N ARG A 124 -22.34 4.06 -29.16
CA ARG A 124 -22.63 2.64 -29.24
C ARG A 124 -23.67 2.57 -30.35
N GLN A 125 -23.26 2.18 -31.55
CA GLN A 125 -24.21 1.62 -32.48
C GLN A 125 -24.73 0.45 -31.68
N ARG A 126 -25.94 0.66 -31.18
CA ARG A 126 -26.80 -0.37 -30.64
C ARG A 126 -26.84 -1.38 -31.77
N SER A 127 -25.94 -2.35 -31.72
CA SER A 127 -25.94 -3.49 -32.61
C SER A 127 -27.38 -3.99 -32.59
N ALA A 128 -27.96 -4.12 -33.77
CA ALA A 128 -29.34 -4.55 -33.93
C ALA A 128 -29.58 -5.76 -33.00
N PRO A 129 -30.74 -5.82 -32.30
CA PRO A 129 -31.03 -6.94 -31.42
C PRO A 129 -30.84 -8.25 -32.20
N LEU A 130 -30.12 -9.20 -31.62
CA LEU A 130 -30.00 -10.54 -32.18
C LEU A 130 -31.40 -11.08 -32.50
N PRO A 131 -31.59 -11.80 -33.63
CA PRO A 131 -32.87 -12.42 -33.94
C PRO A 131 -33.32 -13.25 -32.75
N ARG A 132 -34.58 -13.09 -32.33
CA ARG A 132 -35.12 -13.89 -31.23
C ARG A 132 -34.94 -15.37 -31.58
N PRO A 133 -34.31 -16.16 -30.71
CA PRO A 133 -34.15 -17.57 -30.98
C PRO A 133 -35.54 -18.23 -31.09
N ARG A 134 -35.85 -18.87 -32.22
CA ARG A 134 -37.11 -19.61 -32.43
C ARG A 134 -36.98 -21.00 -31.80
N TRP A 135 -37.01 -21.07 -30.48
CA TRP A 135 -37.06 -22.36 -29.78
C TRP A 135 -38.54 -22.73 -29.58
N PRO A 136 -38.92 -24.00 -29.82
CA PRO A 136 -40.21 -24.49 -29.36
C PRO A 136 -40.27 -24.39 -27.82
N MET A 137 -41.45 -24.07 -27.25
CA MET A 137 -41.65 -23.76 -25.82
C MET A 137 -41.31 -24.90 -24.84
N THR A 138 -40.81 -26.04 -25.31
CA THR A 138 -40.58 -27.24 -24.50
C THR A 138 -39.22 -27.30 -23.78
N SER A 139 -38.31 -26.34 -23.97
CA SER A 139 -36.96 -26.37 -23.36
C SER A 139 -36.66 -25.25 -22.36
N LEU A 140 -37.67 -24.78 -21.62
CA LEU A 140 -37.49 -23.72 -20.61
C LEU A 140 -37.31 -24.21 -19.16
N LEU A 141 -37.12 -25.52 -18.94
CA LEU A 141 -37.05 -26.11 -17.59
C LEU A 141 -35.68 -26.68 -17.18
N GLN A 142 -34.61 -26.49 -17.96
CA GLN A 142 -33.29 -27.07 -17.61
C GLN A 142 -32.16 -26.06 -17.41
N ALA A 143 -32.43 -24.74 -17.45
CA ALA A 143 -31.38 -23.72 -17.35
C ALA A 143 -31.42 -22.87 -16.07
N VAL A 144 -32.27 -23.20 -15.09
CA VAL A 144 -32.19 -22.62 -13.74
C VAL A 144 -32.23 -23.75 -12.72
N GLY A 145 -31.06 -24.11 -12.21
CA GLY A 145 -30.89 -25.05 -11.10
C GLY A 145 -29.86 -26.13 -11.38
N THR A 146 -28.61 -25.93 -10.96
CA THR A 146 -28.11 -26.41 -9.66
C THR A 146 -26.88 -25.60 -9.26
#